data_AF-A0A965A129-F1
#
_entry.id   AF-A0A965A129-F1
#
_cell.length_a   1.000
_cell.length_b   1.000
_cell.length_c   1.000
_cell.angle_alpha   90.00
_cell.angle_beta   90.00
_cell.angle_gamma   90.00
#
_symmetry.space_group_name_H-M   'P 1'
#
loop_
_entity.id
_entity.type
_entity.pdbx_description
1 polymer ?
#
loop_
_entity_poly.entity_id
_entity_poly.type
_entity_poly.pdbx_seq_one_letter_code
_entity_poly.pdbx_strand_id
1 'polypeptide(L)'
;EAAKDVRTALDRYAEAVNICCAYAKDRGYDLKFALEPKPNEPRGDMFLPTVGHAIAFINELQWPEMVGLNPEFAHETMSGLNFTHAVAQTLWHGKLFHIDLNAQRIGKFDQDFRFGSEGIRDAFYLVKLLEDSKYEGMLHFDAHAYRTENAEGVWDFARGCMRTYLILAEKSRQFKQDKEIQAALKAAMFDKLAEPTSPNGFGT
;
A
#
# COMPACT_ATOMS: atom_id res chain seq x y z
N GLU A 1 6.63 -8.53 24.53
CA GLU A 1 7.62 -7.44 24.72
C GLU A 1 8.88 -7.82 25.49
N ALA A 2 8.84 -8.50 26.65
CA ALA A 2 10.08 -8.81 27.39
C ALA A 2 11.07 -9.78 26.70
N ALA A 3 10.63 -10.51 25.65
CA ALA A 3 11.44 -11.52 24.97
C ALA A 3 12.36 -10.97 23.85
N LYS A 4 12.29 -9.66 23.56
CA LYS A 4 13.06 -9.05 22.47
C LYS A 4 13.44 -7.61 22.79
N ASP A 5 14.72 -7.28 22.67
CA ASP A 5 15.13 -5.88 22.64
C ASP A 5 14.84 -5.30 21.25
N VAL A 6 13.77 -4.49 21.17
CA VAL A 6 13.26 -3.93 19.91
C VAL A 6 14.28 -3.01 19.25
N ARG A 7 15.04 -2.21 20.00
CA ARG A 7 16.03 -1.29 19.42
C ARG A 7 17.15 -2.08 18.77
N THR A 8 17.71 -3.05 19.51
CA THR A 8 18.72 -3.95 18.98
C THR A 8 18.18 -4.72 17.76
N ALA A 9 16.91 -5.14 17.75
CA ALA A 9 16.31 -5.81 16.60
C ALA A 9 16.22 -4.91 15.36
N LEU A 10 15.85 -3.64 15.51
CA LEU A 10 15.82 -2.66 14.42
C LEU A 10 17.23 -2.39 13.88
N ASP A 11 18.24 -2.29 14.74
CA ASP A 11 19.63 -2.14 14.30
C ASP A 11 20.08 -3.34 13.43
N ARG A 12 19.74 -4.57 13.84
CA ARG A 12 20.06 -5.77 13.05
C ARG A 12 19.29 -5.81 11.74
N TYR A 13 18.05 -5.31 11.74
CA TYR A 13 17.26 -5.26 10.53
C TYR A 13 17.84 -4.25 9.53
N ALA A 14 18.22 -3.06 10.00
CA ALA A 14 18.85 -2.03 9.18
C ALA A 14 20.18 -2.53 8.61
N GLU A 15 21.01 -3.17 9.44
CA GLU A 15 22.26 -3.81 9.02
C GLU A 15 22.02 -4.81 7.88
N ALA A 16 21.05 -5.71 8.02
CA ALA A 16 20.73 -6.70 6.99
C ALA A 16 20.28 -6.06 5.66
N VAL A 17 19.38 -5.07 5.71
CA VAL A 17 18.90 -4.36 4.52
C VAL A 17 20.05 -3.60 3.85
N ASN A 18 20.92 -2.96 4.63
CA ASN A 18 22.10 -2.27 4.11
C ASN A 18 23.07 -3.24 3.43
N ILE A 19 23.29 -4.45 3.98
CA ILE A 19 24.11 -5.49 3.34
C ILE A 19 23.53 -5.88 1.98
N CYS A 20 22.22 -6.09 1.87
CA CYS A 20 21.55 -6.39 0.60
C CYS A 20 21.74 -5.26 -0.43
N CYS A 21 21.57 -4.01 -0.01
CA CYS A 21 21.79 -2.85 -0.87
C CYS A 21 23.25 -2.74 -1.33
N ALA A 22 24.21 -2.89 -0.41
CA ALA A 22 25.64 -2.87 -0.72
C ALA A 22 26.00 -3.93 -1.76
N TYR A 23 25.48 -5.15 -1.59
CA TYR A 23 25.71 -6.24 -2.53
C TYR A 23 25.12 -5.94 -3.92
N ALA A 24 23.86 -5.47 -4.00
CA ALA A 24 23.26 -5.11 -5.28
C ALA A 24 24.06 -4.03 -6.02
N LYS A 25 24.55 -3.02 -5.29
CA LYS A 25 25.42 -1.97 -5.84
C LYS A 25 26.76 -2.52 -6.34
N ASP A 26 27.46 -3.32 -5.53
CA ASP A 26 28.76 -3.92 -5.87
C ASP A 26 28.67 -4.82 -7.12
N ARG A 27 27.56 -5.56 -7.25
CA ARG A 27 27.29 -6.42 -8.40
C ARG A 27 26.77 -5.65 -9.63
N GLY A 28 26.44 -4.37 -9.49
CA GLY A 28 25.84 -3.56 -10.55
C GLY A 28 24.44 -4.01 -10.95
N TYR A 29 23.67 -4.58 -10.01
CA TYR A 29 22.28 -4.97 -10.26
C TYR A 29 21.36 -3.76 -10.21
N ASP A 30 20.49 -3.63 -11.22
CA ASP A 30 19.41 -2.65 -11.24
C ASP A 30 18.21 -3.17 -10.41
N LEU A 31 18.38 -3.18 -9.08
CA LEU A 31 17.39 -3.65 -8.13
C LEU A 31 16.98 -2.53 -7.17
N LYS A 32 15.69 -2.55 -6.84
CA LYS A 32 15.10 -1.82 -5.72
C LYS A 32 14.53 -2.83 -4.72
N PHE A 33 14.56 -2.49 -3.45
CA PHE A 33 14.01 -3.32 -2.38
C PHE A 33 12.69 -2.72 -1.90
N ALA A 34 11.66 -3.54 -1.73
CA ALA A 34 10.37 -3.11 -1.20
C ALA A 34 10.11 -3.88 0.10
N LEU A 35 10.00 -3.18 1.23
CA LEU A 35 9.63 -3.78 2.52
C LEU A 35 8.11 -3.88 2.62
N GLU A 36 7.63 -4.99 3.13
CA GLU A 36 6.20 -5.27 3.27
C GLU A 36 5.81 -5.24 4.76
N PRO A 37 5.09 -4.20 5.20
CA PRO A 37 4.62 -4.13 6.58
C PRO A 37 3.44 -5.06 6.79
N LYS A 38 3.43 -5.76 7.93
CA LYS A 38 2.33 -6.60 8.40
C LYS A 38 2.24 -6.48 9.92
N PRO A 39 1.05 -6.29 10.52
CA PRO A 39 0.96 -6.00 11.95
C PRO A 39 1.21 -7.22 12.84
N ASN A 40 0.74 -8.39 12.42
CA ASN A 40 0.83 -9.65 13.16
C ASN A 40 0.63 -10.83 12.20
N GLU A 41 0.73 -12.05 12.74
CA GLU A 41 0.64 -13.33 12.03
C GLU A 41 1.84 -13.61 11.11
N PRO A 42 2.72 -14.58 11.46
CA PRO A 42 2.56 -15.61 12.49
C PRO A 42 3.00 -15.17 13.90
N ARG A 43 3.57 -13.97 14.06
CA ARG A 43 3.97 -13.44 15.37
C ARG A 43 2.79 -12.68 16.00
N GLY A 44 2.76 -12.61 17.34
CA GLY A 44 1.74 -11.82 18.03
C GLY A 44 1.80 -10.34 17.63
N ASP A 45 3.02 -9.80 17.52
CA ASP A 45 3.32 -8.48 17.01
C ASP A 45 4.55 -8.58 16.10
N MET A 46 4.47 -8.03 14.89
CA MET A 46 5.57 -7.97 13.95
C MET A 46 6.25 -6.61 13.98
N PHE A 47 7.55 -6.57 13.68
CA PHE A 47 8.25 -5.30 13.50
C PHE A 47 7.77 -4.60 12.23
N LEU A 48 7.83 -3.27 12.23
CA LEU A 48 7.32 -2.43 11.15
C LEU A 48 5.85 -2.76 10.81
N PRO A 49 4.94 -2.67 11.80
CA PRO A 49 3.59 -3.25 11.68
C PRO A 49 2.69 -2.54 10.66
N THR A 50 3.02 -1.32 10.24
CA THR A 50 2.26 -0.54 9.26
C THR A 50 3.20 0.25 8.37
N VAL A 51 2.67 0.76 7.26
CA VAL A 51 3.33 1.66 6.32
C VAL A 51 4.07 2.79 7.03
N GLY A 52 3.45 3.45 8.01
CA GLY A 52 4.07 4.57 8.72
C GLY A 52 5.36 4.17 9.46
N HIS A 53 5.35 3.02 10.13
CA HIS A 53 6.53 2.48 10.81
C HIS A 53 7.63 2.12 9.82
N ALA A 54 7.25 1.50 8.70
CA ALA A 54 8.20 1.08 7.68
C ALA A 54 8.83 2.28 6.95
N ILE A 55 8.08 3.34 6.64
CA ILE A 55 8.62 4.60 6.08
C ILE A 55 9.65 5.22 7.03
N ALA A 56 9.31 5.32 8.32
CA ALA A 56 10.22 5.89 9.31
C ALA A 56 11.53 5.09 9.40
N PHE A 57 11.44 3.76 9.42
CA PHE A 57 12.62 2.89 9.42
C PHE A 57 13.46 3.03 8.15
N ILE A 58 12.83 3.08 6.97
CA ILE A 58 13.54 3.23 5.69
C ILE A 58 14.41 4.49 5.67
N ASN A 59 13.95 5.58 6.28
CA ASN A 59 14.70 6.84 6.30
C ASN A 59 15.99 6.77 7.13
N GLU A 60 16.16 5.76 7.99
CA GLU A 60 17.37 5.53 8.79
C GLU A 60 18.39 4.60 8.09
N LEU A 61 18.06 4.07 6.91
CA LEU A 61 18.95 3.19 6.16
C LEU A 61 20.09 3.95 5.49
N GLN A 62 21.16 3.25 5.09
CA GLN A 62 22.32 3.85 4.43
C GLN A 62 22.02 4.30 2.99
N TRP A 63 21.15 3.57 2.28
CA TRP A 63 20.69 3.89 0.93
C TRP A 63 19.16 3.92 0.89
N PRO A 64 18.52 4.89 1.57
CA PRO A 64 17.08 4.94 1.69
C PRO A 64 16.43 5.02 0.29
N GLU A 65 17.06 5.63 -0.70
CA GLU A 65 16.59 5.74 -2.09
C GLU A 65 16.43 4.38 -2.80
N MET A 66 17.17 3.35 -2.37
CA MET A 66 17.07 1.99 -2.92
C MET A 66 15.95 1.18 -2.28
N VAL A 67 15.34 1.70 -1.20
CA VAL A 67 14.35 0.98 -0.41
C VAL A 67 13.03 1.75 -0.39
N GLY A 68 11.96 1.06 -0.75
CA GLY A 68 10.58 1.52 -0.71
C GLY A 68 9.69 0.50 -0.02
N LEU A 69 8.40 0.56 -0.29
CA LEU A 69 7.39 -0.30 0.30
C LEU A 69 6.65 -1.12 -0.73
N ASN A 70 6.18 -2.28 -0.24
CA ASN A 70 5.15 -3.12 -0.80
C ASN A 70 3.96 -3.15 0.17
N PRO A 71 3.08 -2.13 0.22
CA PRO A 71 1.92 -2.18 1.10
C PRO A 71 0.90 -3.19 0.60
N GLU A 72 0.29 -3.95 1.51
CA GLU A 72 -0.81 -4.86 1.18
C GLU A 72 -2.13 -4.39 1.77
N PHE A 73 -3.22 -4.53 1.01
CA PHE A 73 -4.56 -4.13 1.43
C PHE A 73 -4.96 -4.79 2.76
N ALA A 74 -4.80 -6.10 2.90
CA ALA A 74 -5.24 -6.82 4.09
C ALA A 74 -4.44 -6.40 5.32
N HIS A 75 -3.13 -6.25 5.22
CA HIS A 75 -2.25 -5.94 6.35
C HIS A 75 -2.63 -4.65 7.09
N GLU A 76 -2.85 -3.54 6.38
CA GLU A 76 -3.33 -2.30 7.01
C GLU A 76 -4.76 -2.46 7.57
N THR A 77 -5.61 -3.21 6.86
CA THR A 77 -7.00 -3.45 7.25
C THR A 77 -7.10 -4.34 8.50
N MET A 78 -6.16 -5.26 8.73
CA MET A 78 -6.08 -6.07 9.96
C MET A 78 -6.00 -5.18 11.20
N SER A 79 -5.27 -4.05 11.13
CA SER A 79 -5.18 -3.03 12.18
C SER A 79 -6.33 -2.02 12.19
N GLY A 80 -7.28 -2.14 11.26
CA GLY A 80 -8.38 -1.19 11.11
C GLY A 80 -8.00 0.16 10.51
N LEU A 81 -6.84 0.22 9.84
CA LEU A 81 -6.37 1.43 9.19
C LEU A 81 -6.97 1.57 7.78
N ASN A 82 -6.95 2.80 7.28
CA ASN A 82 -7.41 3.08 5.92
C ASN A 82 -6.27 2.85 4.93
N PHE A 83 -6.34 1.77 4.15
CA PHE A 83 -5.32 1.42 3.19
C PHE A 83 -5.11 2.48 2.09
N THR A 84 -6.17 3.15 1.64
CA THR A 84 -6.03 4.24 0.65
C THR A 84 -5.18 5.38 1.21
N HIS A 85 -5.35 5.74 2.48
CA HIS A 85 -4.53 6.78 3.11
C HIS A 85 -3.08 6.34 3.30
N ALA A 86 -2.86 5.08 3.67
CA ALA A 86 -1.51 4.51 3.78
C ALA A 86 -0.78 4.55 2.42
N VAL A 87 -1.44 4.14 1.34
CA VAL A 87 -0.89 4.23 -0.03
C VAL A 87 -0.68 5.67 -0.46
N ALA A 88 -1.59 6.59 -0.15
CA ALA A 88 -1.42 8.01 -0.47
C ALA A 88 -0.19 8.61 0.22
N GLN A 89 0.05 8.29 1.50
CA GLN A 89 1.25 8.71 2.20
C GLN A 89 2.51 8.09 1.59
N THR A 90 2.44 6.81 1.21
CA THR A 90 3.57 6.11 0.56
C THR A 90 3.94 6.74 -0.78
N LEU A 91 2.94 7.11 -1.59
CA LEU A 91 3.11 7.89 -2.82
C LEU A 91 3.72 9.26 -2.55
N TRP A 92 3.23 9.97 -1.52
CA TRP A 92 3.75 11.28 -1.13
C TRP A 92 5.23 11.25 -0.75
N HIS A 93 5.70 10.17 -0.13
CA HIS A 93 7.12 9.96 0.15
C HIS A 93 7.95 9.44 -1.04
N GLY A 94 7.32 9.16 -2.19
CA GLY A 94 8.00 8.54 -3.34
C GLY A 94 8.50 7.11 -3.05
N LYS A 95 7.82 6.40 -2.14
CA LYS A 95 8.23 5.08 -1.64
C LYS A 95 7.35 3.93 -2.10
N LEU A 96 6.33 4.17 -2.93
CA LEU A 96 5.46 3.09 -3.43
C LEU A 96 6.18 2.37 -4.57
N PHE A 97 6.96 1.34 -4.25
CA PHE A 97 7.75 0.59 -5.23
C PHE A 97 6.98 -0.62 -5.76
N HIS A 98 6.11 -1.17 -4.92
CA HIS A 98 5.22 -2.27 -5.24
C HIS A 98 3.91 -2.12 -4.44
N ILE A 99 2.90 -2.93 -4.76
CA ILE A 99 1.64 -2.96 -4.02
C ILE A 99 0.97 -4.32 -4.18
N ASP A 100 0.43 -4.83 -3.08
CA ASP A 100 -0.33 -6.09 -3.05
C ASP A 100 -1.82 -5.85 -2.83
N LEU A 101 -2.61 -6.41 -3.75
CA LEU A 101 -4.03 -6.19 -3.87
C LEU A 101 -4.82 -7.44 -3.48
N ASN A 102 -5.48 -7.38 -2.34
CA ASN A 102 -6.42 -8.37 -1.87
C ASN A 102 -7.57 -7.71 -1.09
N ALA A 103 -8.24 -8.43 -0.21
CA ALA A 103 -9.29 -7.88 0.63
C ALA A 103 -9.34 -8.56 2.00
N GLN A 104 -9.91 -7.87 2.98
CA GLN A 104 -9.87 -8.28 4.38
C GLN A 104 -11.09 -7.78 5.14
N ARG A 105 -11.59 -8.57 6.10
CA ARG A 105 -12.44 -8.04 7.17
C ARG A 105 -11.57 -7.69 8.38
N ILE A 106 -11.71 -6.45 8.85
CA ILE A 106 -10.95 -5.86 9.96
C ILE A 106 -10.84 -6.76 11.20
N GLY A 107 -9.66 -6.76 11.83
CA GLY A 107 -9.44 -7.30 13.18
C GLY A 107 -9.50 -8.83 13.30
N LYS A 108 -9.08 -9.55 12.24
CA LYS A 108 -9.07 -11.03 12.19
C LYS A 108 -7.75 -11.53 11.62
N PHE A 109 -7.61 -12.86 11.55
CA PHE A 109 -6.56 -13.52 10.77
C PHE A 109 -6.53 -13.00 9.33
N ASP A 110 -5.38 -13.09 8.69
CA ASP A 110 -5.20 -12.66 7.32
C ASP A 110 -5.97 -13.58 6.36
N GLN A 111 -6.91 -13.01 5.62
CA GLN A 111 -7.91 -13.77 4.87
C GLN A 111 -7.56 -13.93 3.40
N ASP A 112 -6.62 -13.13 2.87
CA ASP A 112 -6.18 -13.16 1.48
C ASP A 112 -7.33 -13.17 0.48
N PHE A 113 -8.40 -12.43 0.75
CA PHE A 113 -9.58 -12.51 -0.10
C PHE A 113 -9.34 -11.90 -1.47
N ARG A 114 -10.10 -12.37 -2.46
CA ARG A 114 -10.13 -11.81 -3.81
C ARG A 114 -10.27 -10.29 -3.77
N PHE A 115 -9.47 -9.56 -4.55
CA PHE A 115 -9.54 -8.10 -4.57
C PHE A 115 -10.96 -7.56 -4.79
N GLY A 116 -11.43 -6.77 -3.81
CA GLY A 116 -12.76 -6.16 -3.73
C GLY A 116 -13.93 -7.10 -3.45
N SER A 117 -13.72 -8.34 -2.99
CA SER A 117 -14.81 -9.17 -2.44
C SER A 117 -15.31 -8.67 -1.08
N GLU A 118 -14.43 -8.00 -0.33
CA GLU A 118 -14.72 -7.23 0.87
C GLU A 118 -14.25 -5.79 0.69
N GLY A 119 -14.83 -4.85 1.44
CA GLY A 119 -14.38 -3.45 1.42
C GLY A 119 -14.50 -2.76 0.06
N ILE A 120 -15.51 -3.08 -0.76
CA ILE A 120 -15.63 -2.61 -2.15
C ILE A 120 -15.53 -1.07 -2.30
N ARG A 121 -16.03 -0.31 -1.32
CA ARG A 121 -15.90 1.15 -1.29
C ARG A 121 -14.45 1.57 -1.14
N ASP A 122 -13.72 0.93 -0.24
CA ASP A 122 -12.33 1.26 0.06
C ASP A 122 -11.43 0.80 -1.11
N ALA A 123 -11.74 -0.34 -1.74
CA ALA A 123 -11.12 -0.77 -2.99
C ALA A 123 -11.35 0.25 -4.14
N PHE A 124 -12.55 0.82 -4.26
CA PHE A 124 -12.82 1.88 -5.26
C PHE A 124 -11.91 3.09 -5.04
N TYR A 125 -11.79 3.58 -3.80
CA TYR A 125 -10.95 4.75 -3.52
C TYR A 125 -9.45 4.46 -3.71
N LEU A 126 -9.00 3.24 -3.42
CA LEU A 126 -7.64 2.82 -3.75
C LEU A 126 -7.39 2.83 -5.25
N VAL A 127 -8.24 2.16 -6.05
CA VAL A 127 -8.08 2.12 -7.51
C VAL A 127 -8.13 3.54 -8.08
N LYS A 128 -9.04 4.38 -7.60
CA LYS A 128 -9.09 5.78 -7.98
C LYS A 128 -7.78 6.52 -7.69
N LEU A 129 -7.20 6.35 -6.50
CA LEU A 129 -5.91 6.94 -6.13
C LEU A 129 -4.78 6.48 -7.06
N LEU A 130 -4.68 5.18 -7.34
CA LEU A 130 -3.64 4.62 -8.21
C LEU A 130 -3.78 5.14 -9.65
N GLU A 131 -5.00 5.19 -10.19
CA GLU A 131 -5.29 5.71 -11.53
C GLU A 131 -5.03 7.22 -11.63
N ASP A 132 -5.43 8.01 -10.64
CA ASP A 132 -5.21 9.47 -10.65
C ASP A 132 -3.75 9.86 -10.45
N SER A 133 -3.01 9.11 -9.63
CA SER A 133 -1.57 9.27 -9.45
C SER A 133 -0.75 8.70 -10.61
N LYS A 134 -1.40 8.00 -11.55
CA LYS A 134 -0.77 7.32 -12.69
C LYS A 134 0.35 6.38 -12.24
N TYR A 135 0.07 5.57 -11.21
CA TYR A 135 1.03 4.57 -10.76
C TYR A 135 1.36 3.58 -11.89
N GLU A 136 2.65 3.46 -12.24
CA GLU A 136 3.13 2.65 -13.37
C GLU A 136 3.69 1.29 -12.93
N GLY A 137 3.76 1.02 -11.62
CA GLY A 137 4.26 -0.25 -11.10
C GLY A 137 3.28 -1.41 -11.28
N MET A 138 3.73 -2.62 -10.91
CA MET A 138 2.90 -3.81 -11.03
C MET A 138 1.68 -3.73 -10.10
N LEU A 139 0.51 -4.10 -10.62
CA LEU A 139 -0.70 -4.33 -9.84
C LEU A 139 -0.74 -5.81 -9.46
N HIS A 140 -0.07 -6.15 -8.36
CA HIS A 140 0.06 -7.53 -7.91
C HIS A 140 -1.17 -7.96 -7.10
N PHE A 141 -1.62 -9.19 -7.31
CA PHE A 141 -2.71 -9.77 -6.52
C PHE A 141 -2.14 -10.86 -5.63
N ASP A 142 -1.71 -10.49 -4.42
CA ASP A 142 -1.35 -11.45 -3.39
C ASP A 142 -2.61 -11.90 -2.63
N ALA A 143 -3.26 -12.92 -3.17
CA ALA A 143 -4.55 -13.38 -2.67
C ALA A 143 -4.68 -14.90 -2.85
N HIS A 144 -5.47 -15.53 -1.99
CA HIS A 144 -5.63 -16.98 -1.95
C HIS A 144 -7.04 -17.39 -2.38
N ALA A 145 -7.12 -18.25 -3.39
CA ALA A 145 -8.40 -18.86 -3.77
C ALA A 145 -9.01 -19.57 -2.56
N TYR A 146 -10.33 -19.43 -2.38
CA TYR A 146 -10.97 -19.95 -1.18
C TYR A 146 -10.78 -21.46 -1.07
N ARG A 147 -10.56 -21.96 0.15
CA ARG A 147 -10.32 -23.38 0.42
C ARG A 147 -11.39 -24.32 -0.19
N THR A 148 -12.61 -23.80 -0.39
CA THR A 148 -13.75 -24.54 -0.96
C THR A 148 -13.74 -24.66 -2.47
N GLU A 149 -12.84 -23.94 -3.17
CA GLU A 149 -12.77 -23.94 -4.62
C GLU A 149 -12.15 -25.22 -5.20
N ASN A 150 -12.51 -25.52 -6.44
CA ASN A 150 -11.83 -26.51 -7.27
C ASN A 150 -10.83 -25.80 -8.22
N ALA A 151 -10.17 -26.56 -9.10
CA ALA A 151 -9.19 -26.00 -10.04
C ALA A 151 -9.76 -24.93 -10.98
N GLU A 152 -11.03 -25.04 -11.39
CA GLU A 152 -11.69 -24.02 -12.20
C GLU A 152 -11.97 -22.74 -11.39
N GLY A 153 -12.42 -22.90 -10.14
CA GLY A 153 -12.64 -21.82 -9.19
C GLY A 153 -11.37 -21.01 -8.89
N VAL A 154 -10.19 -21.63 -8.87
CA VAL A 154 -8.90 -20.91 -8.75
C VAL A 154 -8.69 -19.96 -9.94
N TRP A 155 -8.98 -20.42 -11.16
CA TRP A 155 -8.86 -19.58 -12.34
C TRP A 155 -9.92 -18.47 -12.39
N ASP A 156 -11.14 -18.76 -11.92
CA ASP A 156 -12.18 -17.74 -11.76
C ASP A 156 -11.82 -16.70 -10.71
N PHE A 157 -11.20 -17.10 -9.61
CA PHE A 157 -10.70 -16.21 -8.58
C PHE A 157 -9.67 -15.22 -9.17
N ALA A 158 -8.65 -15.75 -9.87
CA ALA A 158 -7.62 -14.94 -10.51
C ALA A 158 -8.21 -13.97 -11.55
N ARG A 159 -9.10 -14.46 -12.43
CA ARG A 159 -9.85 -13.61 -13.38
C ARG A 159 -10.66 -12.54 -12.66
N GLY A 160 -11.27 -12.90 -11.54
CA GLY A 160 -12.07 -12.01 -10.73
C GLY A 160 -11.26 -10.85 -10.17
N CYS A 161 -10.05 -11.07 -9.64
CA CYS A 161 -9.17 -10.00 -9.17
C CYS A 161 -8.95 -8.91 -10.24
N MET A 162 -8.51 -9.34 -11.43
CA MET A 162 -8.31 -8.45 -12.58
C MET A 162 -9.61 -7.75 -13.00
N ARG A 163 -10.71 -8.50 -13.08
CA ARG A 163 -12.03 -7.97 -13.45
C ARG A 163 -12.48 -6.88 -12.49
N THR A 164 -12.34 -7.07 -11.17
CA THR A 164 -12.72 -6.05 -10.18
C THR A 164 -11.92 -4.77 -10.42
N TYR A 165 -10.60 -4.87 -10.54
CA TYR A 165 -9.75 -3.69 -10.76
C TYR A 165 -10.20 -2.91 -12.00
N LEU A 166 -10.36 -3.59 -13.14
CA LEU A 166 -10.73 -2.96 -14.40
C LEU A 166 -12.09 -2.23 -14.34
N ILE A 167 -13.08 -2.84 -13.66
CA ILE A 167 -14.39 -2.20 -13.43
C ILE A 167 -14.23 -0.96 -12.56
N LEU A 168 -13.48 -1.04 -11.46
CA LEU A 168 -13.27 0.09 -10.56
C LEU A 168 -12.48 1.23 -11.23
N ALA A 169 -11.51 0.91 -12.09
CA ALA A 169 -10.77 1.89 -12.88
C ALA A 169 -11.69 2.60 -13.88
N GLU A 170 -12.59 1.88 -14.54
CA GLU A 170 -13.64 2.48 -15.37
C GLU A 170 -14.55 3.41 -14.56
N LYS A 171 -14.96 3.00 -13.36
CA LYS A 171 -15.76 3.83 -12.46
C LYS A 171 -15.01 5.06 -11.97
N SER A 172 -13.71 4.97 -11.72
CA SER A 172 -12.87 6.13 -11.40
C SER A 172 -12.86 7.15 -12.54
N ARG A 173 -12.73 6.69 -13.80
CA ARG A 173 -12.82 7.57 -14.98
C ARG A 173 -14.19 8.24 -15.09
N GLN A 174 -15.27 7.50 -14.87
CA GLN A 174 -16.64 8.05 -14.85
C GLN A 174 -16.79 9.10 -13.74
N PHE A 175 -16.35 8.81 -12.52
CA PHE A 175 -16.36 9.74 -11.39
C PHE A 175 -15.68 11.08 -11.72
N LYS A 176 -14.55 11.03 -12.44
CA LYS A 176 -13.80 12.22 -12.86
C LYS A 176 -14.49 13.05 -13.95
N GLN A 177 -15.32 12.42 -14.78
CA GLN A 177 -15.99 13.06 -15.92
C GLN A 177 -17.41 13.53 -15.60
N ASP A 178 -18.02 12.98 -14.55
CA ASP A 178 -19.41 13.26 -14.18
C ASP A 178 -19.59 14.69 -13.64
N LYS A 179 -20.47 15.45 -14.30
CA LYS A 179 -20.68 16.88 -14.00
C LYS A 179 -21.31 17.11 -12.63
N GLU A 180 -22.17 16.22 -12.16
CA GLU A 180 -22.82 16.34 -10.86
C GLU A 180 -21.80 16.10 -9.74
N ILE A 181 -20.96 15.08 -9.89
CA ILE A 181 -19.86 14.81 -8.96
C ILE A 181 -18.86 15.98 -8.95
N GLN A 182 -18.47 16.51 -10.11
CA GLN A 182 -17.56 17.66 -10.16
C GLN A 182 -18.18 18.91 -9.50
N ALA A 183 -19.48 19.14 -9.67
CA ALA A 183 -20.19 20.22 -8.97
C ALA A 183 -20.19 20.02 -7.45
N ALA A 184 -20.42 18.78 -6.97
CA ALA A 184 -20.37 18.45 -5.55
C ALA A 184 -18.97 18.62 -4.94
N LEU A 185 -17.91 18.21 -5.65
CA LEU A 185 -16.52 18.42 -5.20
C LEU A 185 -16.18 19.90 -5.07
N LYS A 186 -16.61 20.73 -6.04
CA LYS A 186 -16.45 22.18 -5.97
C LYS A 186 -17.21 22.78 -4.79
N ALA A 187 -18.45 22.34 -4.54
CA ALA A 187 -19.23 22.77 -3.38
C ALA A 187 -18.57 22.37 -2.05
N ALA A 188 -17.88 21.23 -2.02
CA ALA A 188 -17.10 20.75 -0.89
C ALA A 188 -15.70 21.40 -0.78
N MET A 189 -15.39 22.40 -1.61
CA MET A 189 -14.09 23.10 -1.64
C MET A 189 -12.89 22.15 -1.84
N PHE A 190 -13.08 21.04 -2.55
CA PHE A 190 -12.04 20.02 -2.78
C PHE A 190 -10.74 20.60 -3.36
N ASP A 191 -10.86 21.52 -4.31
CA ASP A 191 -9.74 22.17 -5.01
C ASP A 191 -8.94 23.12 -4.10
N LYS A 192 -9.55 23.60 -3.01
CA LYS A 192 -8.92 24.58 -2.11
C LYS A 192 -7.81 23.99 -1.25
N LEU A 193 -7.79 22.68 -1.02
CA LEU A 193 -6.70 22.03 -0.29
C LEU A 193 -5.36 22.09 -1.06
N ALA A 194 -5.40 22.25 -2.38
CA ALA A 194 -4.20 22.40 -3.20
C ALA A 194 -3.56 23.81 -3.09
N GLU A 195 -4.29 24.79 -2.55
CA GLU A 195 -3.76 26.13 -2.32
C GLU A 195 -2.87 26.11 -1.06
N PRO A 196 -1.61 26.57 -1.14
CA PRO A 196 -0.77 26.67 0.05
C PRO A 196 -1.42 27.55 1.10
N THR A 197 -1.43 27.10 2.36
CA THR A 197 -2.00 27.89 3.47
C THR A 197 -1.31 29.24 3.64
N SER A 198 0.00 29.32 3.33
CA SER A 198 0.72 30.58 3.22
C SER A 198 1.36 30.72 1.83
N PRO A 199 0.68 31.33 0.85
CA PRO A 199 1.20 31.48 -0.52
C PRO A 199 2.50 32.30 -0.59
N ASN A 200 2.75 33.13 0.41
CA ASN A 200 3.92 34.00 0.52
C ASN A 200 5.05 33.37 1.37
N GLY A 201 4.94 32.09 1.75
CA GLY A 201 5.89 31.40 2.61
C GLY A 201 5.65 31.62 4.10
N PHE A 202 6.48 31.03 4.97
CA PHE A 202 6.25 30.99 6.41
C PHE A 202 6.70 32.26 7.16
N GLY A 203 7.05 33.33 6.44
CA GLY A 203 7.77 34.48 6.97
C GLY A 203 9.27 34.20 7.11
N THR A 204 10.05 35.27 7.26
CA THR A 204 11.45 35.23 7.71
C THR A 204 11.52 35.35 9.22
#